data_AF-A0A1I3ZS55-F1
#
_entry.id   AF-A0A1I3ZS55-F1
#
_cell.length_a   1.000
_cell.length_b   1.000
_cell.length_c   1.000
_cell.angle_alpha   90.00
_cell.angle_beta   90.00
_cell.angle_gamma   90.00
#
_symmetry.space_group_name_H-M   'P 1'
#
loop_
_entity.id
_entity.type
_entity.pdbx_description
1 polymer ?
#
loop_
_entity_poly.entity_id
_entity_poly.type
_entity_poly.pdbx_seq_one_letter_code
_entity_poly.pdbx_strand_id
1 'polypeptide(L)'
;MDRRLLMRRCPGRSMTLVGDMDQAGARGGAASWEEALAPHVGDRWRLERLEVNYRTPAEIAEVAAGVLAALGTAAEPPRPVRSTGVRPWRLRVPRGELPSRVGELAAKEAVAVGEGRLAVIVPGARLAELGRAVAAAVPGAETGGEVRLEGTVAVLDVARAKGLEFDSVLLVGPEEIAAASPRGLNDLYVALTRATRRLGVVHTGELPGALARLVPYGGHGESGGE
;
A
#
# COMPACT_ATOMS: atom_id res chain seq x y z
N MET A 1 0.99 20.83 -1.44
CA MET A 1 1.71 22.03 -1.93
C MET A 1 0.74 22.84 -2.77
N ASP A 2 0.55 24.12 -2.48
CA ASP A 2 -0.42 24.96 -3.18
C ASP A 2 0.12 25.31 -4.59
N ARG A 3 -0.57 24.86 -5.65
CA ARG A 3 -0.15 24.99 -7.07
C ARG A 3 0.11 26.45 -7.46
N ARG A 4 -0.60 27.38 -6.82
CA ARG A 4 -0.40 28.83 -6.96
C ARG A 4 1.00 29.27 -6.54
N LEU A 5 1.60 28.63 -5.53
CA LEU A 5 2.95 28.92 -5.07
C LEU A 5 4.00 28.52 -6.12
N LEU A 6 3.85 27.33 -6.71
CA LEU A 6 4.73 26.83 -7.77
C LEU A 6 4.70 27.75 -8.99
N MET A 7 3.50 28.15 -9.44
CA MET A 7 3.33 29.04 -10.58
C MET A 7 3.91 30.43 -10.35
N ARG A 8 3.90 30.93 -9.10
CA ARG A 8 4.55 32.20 -8.75
C ARG A 8 6.08 32.10 -8.75
N ARG A 9 6.65 30.94 -8.41
CA ARG A 9 8.10 30.71 -8.37
C ARG A 9 8.72 30.31 -9.70
N CYS A 10 7.92 29.89 -10.67
CA CYS A 10 8.36 29.58 -12.02
C CYS A 10 7.66 30.48 -13.06
N PRO A 11 8.04 31.76 -13.21
CA PRO A 11 7.38 32.71 -14.11
C PRO A 11 7.35 32.26 -15.57
N GLY A 12 8.40 31.56 -16.02
CA GLY A 12 8.46 30.97 -17.37
C GLY A 12 7.55 29.76 -17.57
N ARG A 13 6.92 29.25 -16.50
CA ARG A 13 6.01 28.08 -16.48
C ARG A 13 6.59 26.82 -17.13
N SER A 14 7.92 26.72 -17.19
CA SER A 14 8.64 25.52 -17.59
C SER A 14 8.94 24.69 -16.34
N MET A 15 8.26 23.55 -16.22
CA MET A 15 8.43 22.63 -15.09
C MET A 15 8.00 21.22 -15.49
N THR A 16 8.62 20.21 -14.88
CA THR A 16 8.19 18.82 -14.99
C THR A 16 7.44 18.46 -13.70
N LEU A 17 6.15 18.15 -13.84
CA LEU A 17 5.31 17.70 -12.73
C LEU A 17 5.18 16.17 -12.80
N VAL A 18 5.43 15.50 -11.68
CA VAL A 18 5.28 14.05 -11.56
C VAL A 18 4.26 13.77 -10.46
N GLY A 19 3.34 12.87 -10.76
CA GLY A 19 2.30 12.48 -9.82
C GLY A 19 1.39 11.42 -10.41
N ASP A 20 0.60 10.82 -9.53
CA ASP A 20 -0.45 9.89 -9.88
C ASP A 20 -1.76 10.46 -9.31
N MET A 21 -2.68 10.80 -10.22
CA MET A 21 -3.98 11.39 -9.87
C MET A 21 -4.84 10.41 -9.10
N ASP A 22 -4.68 9.11 -9.38
CA ASP A 22 -5.38 8.05 -8.69
C ASP A 22 -4.84 7.86 -7.28
N GLN A 23 -3.58 8.22 -6.98
CA GLN A 23 -3.00 8.19 -5.62
C GLN A 23 -3.13 9.53 -4.85
N ALA A 24 -3.90 10.48 -5.37
CA ALA A 24 -4.07 11.81 -4.76
C ALA A 24 -5.02 11.76 -3.54
N GLY A 25 -4.48 11.43 -2.37
CA GLY A 25 -5.24 11.32 -1.11
C GLY A 25 -5.74 12.65 -0.47
N ALA A 26 -5.47 13.82 -1.04
CA ALA A 26 -5.87 15.10 -0.42
C ALA A 26 -7.31 15.51 -0.77
N ARG A 27 -8.14 15.82 0.24
CA ARG A 27 -9.47 16.44 0.06
C ARG A 27 -9.30 17.76 -0.73
N GLY A 28 -9.97 17.88 -1.88
CA GLY A 28 -9.88 19.07 -2.75
C GLY A 28 -8.78 19.02 -3.83
N GLY A 29 -8.12 17.88 -4.03
CA GLY A 29 -7.29 17.67 -5.23
C GLY A 29 -8.16 17.61 -6.50
N ALA A 30 -7.68 18.22 -7.58
CA ALA A 30 -8.29 18.11 -8.91
C ALA A 30 -8.52 16.65 -9.32
N ALA A 31 -9.55 16.38 -10.11
CA ALA A 31 -9.85 15.04 -10.62
C ALA A 31 -9.00 14.66 -11.84
N SER A 32 -8.44 15.63 -12.55
CA SER A 32 -7.56 15.39 -13.70
C SER A 32 -6.37 16.36 -13.74
N TRP A 33 -5.35 16.02 -14.53
CA TRP A 33 -4.25 16.93 -14.84
C TRP A 33 -4.74 18.19 -15.57
N GLU A 34 -5.73 18.04 -16.44
CA GLU A 34 -6.34 19.17 -17.15
C GLU A 34 -6.98 20.16 -16.16
N GLU A 35 -7.84 19.68 -15.25
CA GLU A 35 -8.45 20.51 -14.22
C GLU A 35 -7.39 21.16 -13.31
N ALA A 36 -6.31 20.42 -13.02
CA ALA A 36 -5.22 20.91 -12.19
C ALA A 36 -4.40 22.03 -12.85
N LEU A 37 -4.24 22.00 -14.18
CA LEU A 37 -3.29 22.82 -14.92
C LEU A 37 -3.94 23.91 -15.77
N ALA A 38 -5.17 23.72 -16.25
CA ALA A 38 -5.89 24.66 -17.10
C ALA A 38 -5.93 26.09 -16.51
N PRO A 39 -6.16 26.32 -15.20
CA PRO A 39 -6.15 27.67 -14.62
C PRO A 39 -4.79 28.39 -14.68
N HIS A 40 -3.72 27.67 -14.98
CA HIS A 40 -2.35 28.17 -14.91
C HIS A 40 -1.61 28.14 -16.24
N VAL A 41 -1.86 27.17 -17.10
CA VAL A 41 -1.14 27.03 -18.38
C VAL A 41 -2.06 26.84 -19.57
N GLY A 42 -3.39 26.75 -19.36
CA GLY A 42 -4.33 26.39 -20.41
C GLY A 42 -4.02 24.99 -20.94
N ASP A 43 -3.92 24.88 -22.26
CA ASP A 43 -3.58 23.67 -23.02
C ASP A 43 -2.06 23.50 -23.26
N ARG A 44 -1.22 24.42 -22.78
CA ARG A 44 0.24 24.40 -22.99
C ARG A 44 0.98 23.41 -22.09
N TRP A 45 0.57 22.16 -22.12
CA TRP A 45 1.18 21.07 -21.40
C TRP A 45 1.10 19.78 -22.23
N ARG A 46 1.95 18.82 -21.89
CA ARG A 46 1.94 17.48 -22.49
C ARG A 46 1.92 16.46 -21.37
N LEU A 47 1.15 15.39 -21.56
CA LEU A 47 1.11 14.25 -20.65
C LEU A 47 1.90 13.10 -21.24
N GLU A 48 2.94 12.68 -20.53
CA GLU A 48 3.64 11.44 -20.83
C GLU A 48 3.33 10.44 -19.71
N ARG A 49 2.85 9.24 -20.06
CA ARG A 49 2.45 8.21 -19.11
C ARG A 49 3.56 7.16 -18.96
N LEU A 50 3.88 6.80 -17.71
CA LEU A 50 4.80 5.70 -17.41
C LEU A 50 3.99 4.43 -17.17
N GLU A 51 3.91 3.59 -18.20
CA GLU A 51 3.03 2.42 -18.22
C GLU A 51 3.69 1.14 -17.72
N VAL A 52 4.99 1.16 -17.43
CA VAL A 52 5.74 -0.03 -17.00
C VAL A 52 6.10 0.05 -15.52
N ASN A 53 5.72 -0.97 -14.76
CA ASN A 53 6.05 -1.09 -13.34
C ASN A 53 7.20 -2.09 -13.12
N TYR A 54 8.33 -1.57 -12.65
CA TYR A 54 9.52 -2.36 -12.30
C TYR A 54 9.60 -2.68 -10.79
N ARG A 55 8.72 -2.10 -9.96
CA ARG A 55 8.80 -2.13 -8.50
C ARG A 55 7.84 -3.12 -7.85
N THR A 56 6.63 -3.26 -8.37
CA THR A 56 5.62 -4.18 -7.82
C THR A 56 5.55 -5.44 -8.68
N PRO A 57 5.72 -6.64 -8.11
CA PRO A 57 5.56 -7.91 -8.83
C PRO A 57 4.15 -8.08 -9.40
N ALA A 58 4.06 -8.86 -10.48
CA ALA A 58 2.80 -9.16 -11.16
C ALA A 58 1.71 -9.69 -10.22
N GLU A 59 2.08 -10.56 -9.29
CA GLU A 59 1.15 -11.20 -8.35
C GLU A 59 0.49 -10.18 -7.41
N ILE A 60 1.21 -9.13 -7.02
CA ILE A 60 0.69 -8.04 -6.18
C ILE A 60 -0.08 -7.04 -7.05
N ALA A 61 0.44 -6.74 -8.25
CA ALA A 61 -0.21 -5.83 -9.19
C ALA A 61 -1.61 -6.33 -9.61
N GLU A 62 -1.79 -7.64 -9.79
CA GLU A 62 -3.10 -8.24 -10.08
C GLU A 62 -4.13 -8.01 -8.97
N VAL A 63 -3.72 -8.08 -7.70
CA VAL A 63 -4.58 -7.79 -6.55
C VAL A 63 -4.89 -6.29 -6.51
N ALA A 64 -3.88 -5.44 -6.68
CA ALA A 64 -4.04 -3.98 -6.68
C ALA A 64 -4.93 -3.49 -7.83
N ALA A 65 -4.86 -4.13 -9.01
CA ALA A 65 -5.73 -3.84 -10.15
C ALA A 65 -7.22 -4.08 -9.82
N GLY A 66 -7.54 -5.10 -9.01
CA GLY A 66 -8.90 -5.33 -8.52
C GLY A 66 -9.41 -4.20 -7.64
N VAL A 67 -8.54 -3.63 -6.80
CA VAL A 67 -8.87 -2.45 -5.97
C VAL A 67 -9.04 -1.20 -6.82
N LEU A 68 -8.17 -1.00 -7.83
CA LEU A 68 -8.28 0.12 -8.76
C LEU A 68 -9.58 0.06 -9.58
N ALA A 69 -9.95 -1.11 -10.08
CA ALA A 69 -11.23 -1.29 -10.79
C ALA A 69 -12.44 -0.95 -9.90
N ALA A 70 -12.38 -1.29 -8.61
CA ALA A 70 -13.44 -0.98 -7.65
C ALA A 70 -13.55 0.52 -7.31
N LEU A 71 -12.51 1.32 -7.57
CA LEU A 71 -12.57 2.79 -7.44
C LEU A 71 -13.40 3.45 -8.55
N GLY A 72 -13.69 2.72 -9.65
CA GLY A 72 -14.42 3.24 -10.80
C GLY A 72 -13.64 4.31 -11.58
N THR A 73 -12.31 4.36 -11.44
CA THR A 73 -11.46 5.26 -12.21
C THR A 73 -11.18 4.68 -13.59
N ALA A 74 -10.97 5.54 -14.60
CA ALA A 74 -10.50 5.13 -15.91
C ALA A 74 -8.99 4.80 -15.93
N ALA A 75 -8.40 4.62 -14.74
CA ALA A 75 -6.98 4.44 -14.57
C ALA A 75 -6.58 3.01 -14.92
N GLU A 76 -5.65 2.89 -15.86
CA GLU A 76 -5.05 1.61 -16.18
C GLU A 76 -3.83 1.41 -15.27
N PRO A 77 -3.77 0.30 -14.52
CA PRO A 77 -2.61 0.01 -13.70
C PRO A 77 -1.39 -0.22 -14.61
N PRO A 78 -0.20 0.26 -14.23
CA PRO A 78 1.00 0.05 -15.03
C PRO A 78 1.34 -1.44 -15.11
N ARG A 79 1.76 -1.89 -16.29
CA ARG A 79 2.09 -3.28 -16.60
C ARG A 79 3.31 -3.73 -15.80
N PRO A 80 3.17 -4.74 -14.92
CA PRO A 80 4.31 -5.29 -14.19
C PRO A 80 5.21 -6.07 -15.16
N VAL A 81 6.52 -5.92 -15.01
CA VAL A 81 7.53 -6.69 -15.77
C VAL A 81 8.36 -7.63 -14.91
N ARG A 82 8.05 -7.70 -13.61
CA ARG A 82 8.70 -8.60 -12.65
C ARG A 82 7.68 -9.55 -12.05
N SER A 83 8.10 -10.76 -11.73
CA SER A 83 7.37 -11.74 -10.94
C SER A 83 8.30 -12.27 -9.85
N THR A 84 7.75 -12.59 -8.68
CA THR A 84 8.50 -13.23 -7.58
C THR A 84 8.13 -14.70 -7.39
N GLY A 85 7.05 -15.16 -8.04
CA GLY A 85 6.49 -16.50 -7.83
C GLY A 85 5.76 -16.66 -6.49
N VAL A 86 5.77 -15.63 -5.62
CA VAL A 86 5.12 -15.66 -4.31
C VAL A 86 3.74 -15.04 -4.42
N ARG A 87 2.70 -15.85 -4.22
CA ARG A 87 1.31 -15.39 -4.25
C ARG A 87 0.96 -14.62 -2.96
N PRO A 88 0.31 -13.45 -3.07
CA PRO A 88 -0.22 -12.74 -1.92
C PRO A 88 -1.29 -13.55 -1.20
N TRP A 89 -1.20 -13.60 0.14
CA TRP A 89 -2.07 -14.43 0.95
C TRP A 89 -2.99 -13.61 1.85
N ARG A 90 -4.07 -14.24 2.32
CA ARG A 90 -4.99 -13.72 3.33
C ARG A 90 -5.19 -14.67 4.49
N LEU A 91 -5.38 -14.13 5.69
CA LEU A 91 -5.76 -14.85 6.88
C LEU A 91 -6.90 -14.10 7.59
N ARG A 92 -7.99 -14.82 7.87
CA ARG A 92 -9.04 -14.31 8.77
C ARG A 92 -8.68 -14.64 10.21
N VAL A 93 -8.79 -13.67 11.11
CA VAL A 93 -8.48 -13.82 12.53
C VAL A 93 -9.65 -13.28 13.37
N PRO A 94 -10.06 -13.94 14.46
CA PRO A 94 -11.02 -13.37 15.41
C PRO A 94 -10.52 -12.04 15.97
N ARG A 95 -11.41 -11.06 16.14
CA ARG A 95 -11.02 -9.69 16.58
C ARG A 95 -10.25 -9.67 17.90
N GLY A 96 -10.57 -10.57 18.83
CA GLY A 96 -9.88 -10.69 20.12
C GLY A 96 -8.46 -11.28 20.03
N GLU A 97 -8.15 -11.98 18.95
CA GLU A 97 -6.83 -12.60 18.71
C GLU A 97 -5.96 -11.77 17.77
N LEU A 98 -6.49 -10.66 17.23
CA LEU A 98 -5.79 -9.87 16.23
C LEU A 98 -4.39 -9.41 16.70
N PRO A 99 -4.20 -8.85 17.90
CA PRO A 99 -2.87 -8.38 18.31
C PRO A 99 -1.84 -9.51 18.39
N SER A 100 -2.17 -10.65 19.03
CA SER A 100 -1.24 -11.77 19.16
C SER A 100 -0.87 -12.36 17.80
N ARG A 101 -1.87 -12.58 16.93
CA ARG A 101 -1.65 -13.14 15.59
C ARG A 101 -0.85 -12.20 14.68
N VAL A 102 -1.06 -10.89 14.78
CA VAL A 102 -0.24 -9.92 14.04
C VAL A 102 1.21 -9.94 14.51
N GLY A 103 1.45 -10.01 15.82
CA GLY A 103 2.81 -10.16 16.36
C GLY A 103 3.52 -11.43 15.86
N GLU A 104 2.84 -12.58 15.92
CA GLU A 104 3.35 -13.86 15.42
C GLU A 104 3.67 -13.81 13.91
N LEU A 105 2.77 -13.26 13.11
CA LEU A 105 2.96 -13.15 11.66
C LEU A 105 4.05 -12.15 11.29
N ALA A 106 4.15 -11.02 12.01
CA ALA A 106 5.23 -10.06 11.82
C ALA A 106 6.59 -10.70 12.10
N ALA A 107 6.72 -11.49 13.17
CA ALA A 107 7.95 -12.23 13.45
C ALA A 107 8.30 -13.24 12.35
N LYS A 108 7.32 -14.01 11.86
CA LYS A 108 7.52 -14.96 10.75
C LYS A 108 7.94 -14.28 9.45
N GLU A 109 7.26 -13.20 9.07
CA GLU A 109 7.59 -12.45 7.85
C GLU A 109 8.92 -11.69 8.00
N ALA A 110 9.30 -11.25 9.20
CA ALA A 110 10.62 -10.66 9.47
C ALA A 110 11.74 -11.68 9.23
N VAL A 111 11.55 -12.94 9.62
CA VAL A 111 12.50 -14.02 9.28
C VAL A 111 12.51 -14.28 7.78
N ALA A 112 11.34 -14.34 7.14
CA ALA A 112 11.22 -14.63 5.71
C ALA A 112 11.80 -13.53 4.80
N VAL A 113 11.79 -12.27 5.24
CA VAL A 113 12.33 -11.13 4.48
C VAL A 113 13.85 -11.02 4.60
N GLY A 114 14.45 -11.63 5.63
CA GLY A 114 15.90 -11.64 5.85
C GLY A 114 16.46 -10.23 6.03
N GLU A 115 17.40 -9.85 5.16
CA GLU A 115 18.02 -8.50 5.15
C GLU A 115 17.09 -7.41 4.57
N GLY A 116 15.93 -7.78 4.02
CA GLY A 116 14.95 -6.83 3.51
C GLY A 116 14.10 -6.20 4.62
N ARG A 117 13.15 -5.35 4.23
CA ARG A 117 12.28 -4.64 5.16
C ARG A 117 10.83 -5.13 5.13
N LEU A 118 10.23 -5.20 6.30
CA LEU A 118 8.81 -5.51 6.51
C LEU A 118 8.07 -4.28 7.03
N ALA A 119 7.00 -3.88 6.33
CA ALA A 119 6.00 -2.99 6.89
C ALA A 119 4.78 -3.75 7.40
N VAL A 120 4.38 -3.50 8.64
CA VAL A 120 3.06 -3.87 9.15
C VAL A 120 2.17 -2.64 9.03
N ILE A 121 1.30 -2.62 8.02
CA ILE A 121 0.41 -1.50 7.75
C ILE A 121 -0.93 -1.77 8.42
N VAL A 122 -1.36 -0.88 9.32
CA VAL A 122 -2.53 -1.08 10.18
C VAL A 122 -3.51 0.11 10.10
N PRO A 123 -4.77 -0.04 10.52
CA PRO A 123 -5.68 1.10 10.64
C PRO A 123 -5.14 2.08 11.68
N GLY A 124 -5.22 3.38 11.40
CA GLY A 124 -4.65 4.41 12.28
C GLY A 124 -5.16 4.34 13.73
N ALA A 125 -6.43 3.98 13.92
CA ALA A 125 -7.04 3.80 15.24
C ALA A 125 -6.43 2.64 16.05
N ARG A 126 -5.80 1.66 15.39
CA ARG A 126 -5.17 0.49 16.03
C ARG A 126 -3.66 0.55 16.06
N LEU A 127 -3.05 1.64 15.56
CA LEU A 127 -1.60 1.76 15.44
C LEU A 127 -0.87 1.53 16.76
N ALA A 128 -1.37 2.12 17.85
CA ALA A 128 -0.76 1.96 19.17
C ALA A 128 -0.91 0.54 19.74
N GLU A 129 -2.07 -0.10 19.54
CA GLU A 129 -2.35 -1.46 20.02
C GLU A 129 -1.50 -2.49 19.29
N LEU A 130 -1.58 -2.50 17.95
CA LEU A 130 -0.87 -3.47 17.12
C LEU A 130 0.63 -3.20 17.08
N GLY A 131 1.04 -1.93 17.19
CA GLY A 131 2.44 -1.56 17.38
C GLY A 131 3.05 -2.23 18.62
N ARG A 132 2.37 -2.16 19.77
CA ARG A 132 2.84 -2.84 20.99
C ARG A 132 2.94 -4.36 20.82
N ALA A 133 1.97 -4.97 20.16
CA ALA A 133 1.98 -6.43 19.94
C ALA A 133 3.14 -6.87 19.03
N VAL A 134 3.42 -6.11 17.96
CA VAL A 134 4.56 -6.38 17.08
C VAL A 134 5.89 -6.14 17.80
N ALA A 135 6.02 -5.04 18.56
CA ALA A 135 7.25 -4.76 19.32
C ALA A 135 7.54 -5.81 20.40
N ALA A 136 6.51 -6.42 20.98
CA ALA A 136 6.68 -7.53 21.92
C ALA A 136 7.17 -8.81 21.24
N ALA A 137 6.77 -9.06 19.98
CA ALA A 137 7.15 -10.25 19.22
C ALA A 137 8.47 -10.09 18.44
N VAL A 138 8.81 -8.86 18.04
CA VAL A 138 9.99 -8.53 17.22
C VAL A 138 10.79 -7.43 17.90
N PRO A 139 11.85 -7.79 18.65
CA PRO A 139 12.76 -6.80 19.23
C PRO A 139 13.35 -5.89 18.16
N GLY A 140 13.34 -4.58 18.41
CA GLY A 140 13.83 -3.58 17.46
C GLY A 140 12.82 -3.17 16.37
N ALA A 141 11.58 -3.64 16.42
CA ALA A 141 10.53 -3.13 15.55
C ALA A 141 10.23 -1.64 15.87
N GLU A 142 10.23 -0.82 14.84
CA GLU A 142 9.89 0.60 14.94
C GLU A 142 8.37 0.77 14.92
N THR A 143 7.82 1.52 15.87
CA THR A 143 6.38 1.73 15.98
C THR A 143 6.07 3.21 16.19
N GLY A 144 4.99 3.70 15.56
CA GLY A 144 4.48 5.04 15.82
C GLY A 144 5.02 6.14 14.91
N GLY A 145 5.26 7.33 15.48
CA GLY A 145 5.38 8.60 14.75
C GLY A 145 6.73 8.90 14.10
N GLU A 146 7.82 8.34 14.62
CA GLU A 146 9.18 8.53 14.09
C GLU A 146 9.76 7.19 13.66
N VAL A 147 9.22 6.63 12.57
CA VAL A 147 9.86 5.50 11.90
C VAL A 147 11.00 6.05 11.03
N ARG A 148 12.23 5.70 11.39
CA ARG A 148 13.49 6.04 10.71
C ARG A 148 13.91 4.99 9.69
N LEU A 149 13.25 3.83 9.69
CA LEU A 149 13.51 2.72 8.76
C LEU A 149 14.95 2.19 8.89
N GLU A 150 15.46 2.20 10.12
CA GLU A 150 16.77 1.68 10.52
C GLU A 150 16.66 0.18 10.86
N GLY A 151 15.50 -0.25 11.37
CA GLY A 151 15.18 -1.65 11.68
C GLY A 151 14.52 -2.43 10.55
N THR A 152 14.48 -3.75 10.70
CA THR A 152 13.85 -4.69 9.76
C THR A 152 12.33 -4.52 9.68
N VAL A 153 11.67 -4.18 10.80
CA VAL A 153 10.21 -4.11 10.90
C VAL A 153 9.75 -2.71 11.30
N ALA A 154 8.80 -2.17 10.54
CA ALA A 154 8.13 -0.91 10.83
C ALA A 154 6.61 -1.08 10.90
N VAL A 155 5.97 -0.55 11.94
CA VAL A 155 4.51 -0.54 12.09
C VAL A 155 3.97 0.86 11.79
N LEU A 156 3.15 0.96 10.75
CA LEU A 156 2.73 2.23 10.14
C LEU A 156 1.23 2.23 9.84
N ASP A 157 0.65 3.42 9.71
CA ASP A 157 -0.62 3.58 8.98
C ASP A 157 -0.33 3.90 7.51
N VAL A 158 -1.39 3.90 6.68
CA VAL A 158 -1.27 4.15 5.23
C VAL A 158 -0.65 5.51 4.94
N ALA A 159 -1.00 6.54 5.73
CA ALA A 159 -0.50 7.88 5.56
C ALA A 159 1.03 7.96 5.71
N ARG A 160 1.59 7.26 6.71
CA ARG A 160 3.04 7.20 6.94
C ARG A 160 3.75 6.23 5.99
N ALA A 161 3.08 5.19 5.51
CA ALA A 161 3.64 4.27 4.52
C ALA A 161 3.72 4.89 3.11
N LYS A 162 2.95 5.96 2.84
CA LYS A 162 2.91 6.61 1.53
C LYS A 162 4.28 7.14 1.12
N GLY A 163 4.72 6.76 -0.07
CA GLY A 163 6.02 7.16 -0.62
C GLY A 163 7.20 6.28 -0.15
N LEU A 164 6.95 5.33 0.75
CA LEU A 164 7.93 4.33 1.19
C LEU A 164 7.75 3.02 0.42
N GLU A 165 8.76 2.16 0.44
CA GLU A 165 8.72 0.84 -0.18
C GLU A 165 9.33 -0.20 0.77
N PHE A 166 8.77 -1.41 0.74
CA PHE A 166 9.14 -2.50 1.62
C PHE A 166 9.20 -3.79 0.82
N ASP A 167 10.14 -4.67 1.14
CA ASP A 167 10.24 -5.99 0.53
C ASP A 167 9.01 -6.85 0.87
N SER A 168 8.54 -6.79 2.12
CA SER A 168 7.31 -7.44 2.55
C SER A 168 6.34 -6.43 3.17
N VAL A 169 5.05 -6.61 2.91
CA VAL A 169 3.98 -5.87 3.60
C VAL A 169 3.02 -6.86 4.24
N LEU A 170 2.73 -6.64 5.52
CA LEU A 170 1.64 -7.26 6.25
C LEU A 170 0.54 -6.21 6.45
N LEU A 171 -0.51 -6.25 5.64
CA LEU A 171 -1.66 -5.35 5.73
C LEU A 171 -2.69 -5.91 6.70
N VAL A 172 -3.06 -5.14 7.72
CA VAL A 172 -3.99 -5.55 8.76
C VAL A 172 -5.27 -4.72 8.69
N GLY A 173 -6.42 -5.37 8.86
CA GLY A 173 -7.74 -4.73 8.90
C GLY A 173 -8.08 -3.94 7.63
N PRO A 174 -7.95 -4.53 6.41
CA PRO A 174 -8.29 -3.83 5.17
C PRO A 174 -9.73 -3.30 5.15
N GLU A 175 -10.66 -3.97 5.81
CA GLU A 175 -12.05 -3.54 5.97
C GLU A 175 -12.17 -2.24 6.77
N GLU A 176 -11.33 -2.05 7.79
CA GLU A 176 -11.31 -0.84 8.61
C GLU A 176 -10.62 0.30 7.88
N ILE A 177 -9.54 0.02 7.15
CA ILE A 177 -8.86 1.01 6.31
C ILE A 177 -9.82 1.52 5.22
N ALA A 178 -10.55 0.61 4.56
CA ALA A 178 -11.55 0.97 3.57
C ALA A 178 -12.69 1.82 4.14
N ALA A 179 -13.12 1.55 5.37
CA ALA A 179 -14.20 2.28 6.03
C ALA A 179 -13.75 3.60 6.68
N ALA A 180 -12.47 3.78 6.97
CA ALA A 180 -11.96 4.95 7.70
C ALA A 180 -12.05 6.26 6.91
N SER A 181 -12.17 6.20 5.58
CA SER A 181 -12.25 7.39 4.74
C SER A 181 -13.16 7.17 3.53
N PRO A 182 -13.80 8.22 2.96
CA PRO A 182 -14.52 8.13 1.69
C PRO A 182 -13.64 7.67 0.51
N ARG A 183 -12.32 7.73 0.67
CA ARG A 183 -11.32 7.25 -0.30
C ARG A 183 -10.61 5.99 0.21
N GLY A 184 -11.22 5.20 1.10
CA GLY A 184 -10.52 4.10 1.76
C GLY A 184 -10.03 3.00 0.79
N LEU A 185 -10.67 2.82 -0.36
CA LEU A 185 -10.15 1.97 -1.44
C LEU A 185 -8.84 2.51 -2.03
N ASN A 186 -8.66 3.83 -2.08
CA ASN A 186 -7.39 4.44 -2.47
C ASN A 186 -6.30 4.16 -1.43
N ASP A 187 -6.65 4.27 -0.16
CA ASP A 187 -5.73 3.96 0.95
C ASP A 187 -5.28 2.49 0.88
N LEU A 188 -6.20 1.56 0.54
CA LEU A 188 -5.86 0.17 0.27
C LEU A 188 -4.91 0.02 -0.93
N TYR A 189 -5.20 0.68 -2.06
CA TYR A 189 -4.33 0.62 -3.24
C TYR A 189 -2.91 1.12 -2.92
N VAL A 190 -2.80 2.23 -2.19
CA VAL A 190 -1.52 2.76 -1.73
C VAL A 190 -0.80 1.73 -0.85
N ALA A 191 -1.48 1.14 0.13
CA ALA A 191 -0.90 0.16 1.05
C ALA A 191 -0.38 -1.09 0.34
N LEU A 192 -1.17 -1.67 -0.56
CA LEU A 192 -0.80 -2.87 -1.33
C LEU A 192 0.43 -2.61 -2.22
N THR A 193 0.51 -1.43 -2.84
CA THR A 193 1.61 -1.09 -3.75
C THR A 193 2.89 -0.66 -3.05
N ARG A 194 2.94 -0.67 -1.70
CA ARG A 194 4.21 -0.48 -0.97
C ARG A 194 5.08 -1.75 -0.97
N ALA A 195 4.49 -2.91 -1.28
CA ALA A 195 5.18 -4.19 -1.31
C ALA A 195 5.94 -4.40 -2.63
N THR A 196 7.20 -4.80 -2.53
CA THR A 196 8.05 -5.12 -3.68
C THR A 196 8.33 -6.61 -3.82
N ARG A 197 8.11 -7.47 -2.81
CA ARG A 197 8.30 -8.92 -2.95
C ARG A 197 7.15 -9.76 -2.45
N ARG A 198 6.67 -9.48 -1.23
CA ARG A 198 5.70 -10.31 -0.51
C ARG A 198 4.56 -9.45 0.02
N LEU A 199 3.36 -10.01 0.05
CA LEU A 199 2.17 -9.36 0.59
C LEU A 199 1.33 -10.37 1.37
N GLY A 200 1.08 -10.06 2.63
CA GLY A 200 0.14 -10.77 3.49
C GLY A 200 -0.98 -9.85 3.95
N VAL A 201 -2.19 -10.38 4.06
CA VAL A 201 -3.36 -9.63 4.52
C VAL A 201 -4.02 -10.34 5.69
N VAL A 202 -4.23 -9.62 6.79
CA VAL A 202 -4.93 -10.12 7.98
C VAL A 202 -6.21 -9.33 8.16
N HIS A 203 -7.36 -10.01 8.19
CA HIS A 203 -8.67 -9.36 8.33
C HIS A 203 -9.49 -10.03 9.43
N THR A 204 -10.44 -9.29 10.00
CA THR A 204 -11.33 -9.79 11.06
C THR A 204 -12.78 -9.90 10.57
N GLY A 205 -13.21 -8.92 9.77
CA GLY A 205 -14.52 -8.86 9.15
C GLY A 205 -14.55 -9.44 7.74
N GLU A 206 -15.58 -9.04 7.01
CA GLU A 206 -15.73 -9.33 5.58
C GLU A 206 -14.63 -8.63 4.80
N LEU A 207 -13.93 -9.40 3.97
CA LEU A 207 -12.86 -8.88 3.14
C LEU A 207 -13.48 -8.11 1.96
N PRO A 208 -12.99 -6.90 1.63
CA PRO A 208 -13.41 -6.21 0.41
C PRO A 208 -13.31 -7.12 -0.81
N GLY A 209 -14.36 -7.21 -1.62
CA GLY A 209 -14.41 -8.12 -2.78
C GLY A 209 -13.25 -7.93 -3.77
N ALA A 210 -12.70 -6.72 -3.85
CA ALA A 210 -11.50 -6.40 -4.62
C ALA A 210 -10.26 -7.23 -4.23
N LEU A 211 -10.20 -7.75 -3.00
CA LEU A 211 -9.12 -8.58 -2.48
C LEU A 211 -9.42 -10.09 -2.57
N ALA A 212 -10.44 -10.49 -3.33
CA ALA A 212 -10.84 -11.90 -3.45
C ALA A 212 -9.75 -12.79 -4.06
N ARG A 213 -8.83 -12.22 -4.84
CA ARG A 213 -7.70 -12.92 -5.50
C ARG A 213 -6.59 -13.37 -4.55
N LEU A 214 -6.62 -12.95 -3.28
CA LEU A 214 -5.67 -13.41 -2.27
C LEU A 214 -5.89 -14.89 -1.95
N VAL A 215 -4.80 -15.66 -1.88
CA VAL A 215 -4.87 -17.08 -1.53
C VAL A 215 -5.01 -17.27 -0.01
N PRO A 216 -5.69 -18.30 0.49
CA PRO A 216 -5.70 -18.60 1.93
C PRO A 216 -4.29 -18.86 2.46
N TYR A 217 -3.96 -18.29 3.62
CA TYR A 217 -2.70 -18.55 4.31
C TYR A 217 -2.57 -20.05 4.65
N GLY A 218 -1.43 -20.66 4.30
CA GLY A 218 -1.20 -22.10 4.45
C GLY A 218 -1.76 -22.96 3.30
N GLY A 219 -2.36 -22.37 2.27
CA GLY A 219 -2.96 -23.07 1.13
C GLY A 219 -2.00 -23.49 0.00
N HIS A 220 -0.71 -23.73 0.29
CA HIS A 220 0.19 -24.36 -0.68
C HIS A 220 0.47 -25.79 -0.24
N GLY A 221 -0.01 -26.72 -1.05
CA GLY A 221 -0.10 -28.13 -0.73
C GLY A 221 1.25 -28.79 -0.46
N GLU A 222 1.19 -29.72 0.49
CA GLU A 222 1.85 -31.01 0.36
C GLU A 222 1.46 -31.62 -0.99
N SER A 223 2.22 -31.34 -2.04
CA SER A 223 2.31 -32.26 -3.17
C SER A 223 3.26 -33.37 -2.74
N GLY A 224 2.69 -34.45 -2.20
CA GLY A 224 3.39 -35.69 -1.93
C GLY A 224 4.11 -36.17 -3.19
N GLY A 225 5.42 -36.34 -3.08
CA GLY A 225 6.17 -37.20 -3.97
C GLY A 225 6.09 -38.62 -3.44
N GLU A 226 5.26 -39.43 -4.10
CA GLU A 226 5.43 -40.88 -4.21
C GLU A 226 6.58 -41.17 -5.18
#